data_AF-A0A0C3DF25-F1
#
_entry.id   AF-A0A0C3DF25-F1
#
_cell.length_a   1.000
_cell.length_b   1.000
_cell.length_c   1.000
_cell.angle_alpha   90.00
_cell.angle_beta   90.00
_cell.angle_gamma   90.00
#
_symmetry.space_group_name_H-M   'P 1'
#
loop_
_entity.id
_entity.type
_entity.pdbx_description
1 polymer ?
#
loop_
_entity_poly.entity_id
_entity_poly.type
_entity_poly.pdbx_seq_one_letter_code
_entity_poly.pdbx_strand_id
1 'polypeptide(L)'
;LHKLAFRIIHSTTVVLPAWKEILNDLHLVVTCMPRDVATRWNSTFDLLEYALKHRKAINLVTQRHELGLRKFELTDHEWTVAEQLHSILNQATLYFSRSTPNLATVIPAMDHIDHKLETYSRNKTYLPSIRTAASLAKKTCNRYYAYTDKSEVYRIAMGEWCLPCFSFC
;
A
#
# COMPACT_ATOMS: atom_id res chain seq x y z
N LEU A 1 3.84 13.21 1.36
CA LEU A 1 3.12 12.72 0.15
C LEU A 1 1.61 13.04 0.14
N HIS A 2 0.78 12.58 1.09
CA HIS A 2 -0.68 12.78 1.00
C HIS A 2 -1.09 14.26 0.97
N LYS A 3 -0.49 15.08 1.85
CA LYS A 3 -0.69 16.53 1.88
C LYS A 3 -0.23 17.22 0.60
N LEU A 4 0.84 16.72 -0.03
CA LEU A 4 1.36 17.23 -1.30
C LEU A 4 0.37 16.96 -2.44
N ALA A 5 -0.08 15.70 -2.59
CA ALA A 5 -1.07 15.32 -3.58
C ALA A 5 -2.35 16.16 -3.45
N PHE A 6 -2.84 16.34 -2.22
CA PHE A 6 -3.98 17.20 -1.95
C PHE A 6 -3.75 18.64 -2.41
N ARG A 7 -2.59 19.24 -2.09
CA ARG A 7 -2.29 20.63 -2.48
C ARG A 7 -2.15 20.80 -3.99
N ILE A 8 -1.55 19.84 -4.69
CA ILE A 8 -1.42 19.87 -6.15
C ILE A 8 -2.81 19.87 -6.81
N ILE A 9 -3.69 18.95 -6.42
CA ILE A 9 -5.01 18.80 -7.02
C ILE A 9 -5.90 20.02 -6.77
N HIS A 10 -5.85 20.60 -5.56
CA HIS A 10 -6.75 21.69 -5.15
C HIS A 10 -6.22 23.09 -5.53
N SER A 11 -5.03 23.21 -6.12
CA SER A 11 -4.51 24.47 -6.65
C SER A 11 -4.50 24.38 -8.18
N THR A 12 -5.70 24.52 -8.75
CA THR A 12 -5.97 24.33 -10.18
C THR A 12 -5.31 25.38 -11.08
N THR A 13 -4.98 26.54 -10.54
CA THR A 13 -4.49 27.70 -11.31
C THR A 13 -2.98 27.91 -11.26
N VAL A 14 -2.29 27.41 -10.23
CA VAL A 14 -0.86 27.69 -10.02
C VAL A 14 -0.05 26.41 -9.93
N VAL A 15 -0.36 25.55 -8.96
CA VAL A 15 0.45 24.35 -8.71
C VAL A 15 0.15 23.23 -9.71
N LEU A 16 -1.13 23.01 -10.05
CA LEU A 16 -1.51 21.94 -10.97
C LEU A 16 -0.96 22.17 -12.41
N PRO A 17 -1.01 23.39 -12.98
CA PRO A 17 -0.36 23.66 -14.27
C PRO A 17 1.15 23.46 -14.20
N ALA A 18 1.82 24.01 -13.17
CA ALA A 18 3.26 23.83 -12.99
C ALA A 18 3.66 22.35 -12.84
N TRP A 19 2.84 21.54 -12.16
CA TRP A 19 3.03 20.09 -12.08
C TRP A 19 2.96 19.43 -13.46
N LYS A 20 1.95 19.77 -14.28
CA LYS A 20 1.80 19.23 -15.63
C LYS A 20 2.94 19.64 -16.56
N GLU A 21 3.42 20.88 -16.46
CA GLU A 21 4.61 21.36 -17.18
C GLU A 21 5.85 20.56 -16.82
N ILE A 22 6.12 20.35 -15.53
CA ILE A 22 7.26 19.53 -15.09
C ILE A 22 7.18 18.09 -15.61
N LEU A 23 5.97 17.50 -15.66
CA LEU A 23 5.79 16.18 -16.24
C LEU A 23 6.10 16.16 -17.74
N ASN A 24 5.68 17.18 -18.49
CA ASN A 24 6.01 17.33 -19.90
C ASN A 24 7.52 17.50 -20.11
N ASP A 25 8.18 18.35 -19.31
CA ASP A 25 9.63 18.61 -19.38
C ASP A 25 10.45 17.33 -19.11
N LEU A 26 9.95 16.46 -18.23
CA LEU A 26 10.55 15.16 -17.92
C LEU A 26 10.15 14.05 -18.91
N HIS A 27 9.37 14.37 -19.94
CA HIS A 27 8.80 13.42 -20.90
C HIS A 27 8.02 12.27 -20.23
N LEU A 28 7.33 12.57 -19.13
CA LEU A 28 6.45 11.64 -18.42
C LEU A 28 5.01 11.84 -18.89
N VAL A 29 4.18 10.80 -18.74
CA VAL A 29 2.75 10.91 -19.03
C VAL A 29 2.13 11.96 -18.11
N VAL A 30 1.44 12.94 -18.69
CA VAL A 30 0.81 14.01 -17.92
C VAL A 30 -0.39 13.47 -17.16
N THR A 31 -0.18 13.19 -15.88
CA THR A 31 -1.22 12.68 -14.98
C THR A 31 -1.28 13.49 -13.69
N CYS A 32 -2.46 13.49 -13.07
CA CYS A 32 -2.61 14.01 -11.71
C CYS A 32 -2.07 12.99 -10.72
N MET A 33 -1.44 13.48 -9.64
CA MET A 33 -1.02 12.62 -8.53
C MET A 33 -2.25 11.95 -7.90
N PRO A 34 -2.24 10.63 -7.65
CA PRO A 34 -3.33 9.95 -6.96
C PRO A 34 -3.56 10.55 -5.57
N ARG A 35 -4.81 10.50 -5.10
CA ARG A 35 -5.15 10.90 -3.74
C ARG A 35 -5.30 9.67 -2.87
N ASP A 36 -4.77 9.74 -1.65
CA ASP A 36 -5.08 8.76 -0.62
C ASP A 36 -6.52 8.95 -0.10
N VAL A 37 -7.30 7.88 -0.12
CA VAL A 37 -8.72 7.85 0.22
C VAL A 37 -8.93 6.78 1.29
N ALA A 38 -9.28 7.19 2.51
CA ALA A 38 -9.37 6.29 3.66
C ALA A 38 -10.31 5.08 3.45
N THR A 39 -11.34 5.21 2.62
CA THR A 39 -12.31 4.14 2.32
C THR A 39 -11.88 3.21 1.18
N ARG A 40 -10.81 3.54 0.45
CA ARG A 40 -10.28 2.72 -0.64
C ARG A 40 -9.00 2.03 -0.20
N TRP A 41 -9.09 0.73 0.03
CA TRP A 41 -8.03 -0.06 0.67
C TRP A 41 -6.64 0.06 0.00
N ASN A 42 -6.59 0.28 -1.31
CA ASN A 42 -5.35 0.35 -2.09
C ASN A 42 -4.84 1.78 -2.34
N SER A 43 -5.52 2.84 -1.87
CA SER A 43 -5.15 4.21 -2.25
C SER A 43 -3.77 4.65 -1.76
N THR A 44 -3.36 4.18 -0.57
CA THR A 44 -2.03 4.47 -0.04
C THR A 44 -0.94 3.81 -0.90
N PHE A 45 -1.19 2.57 -1.33
CA PHE A 45 -0.30 1.84 -2.22
C PHE A 45 -0.19 2.54 -3.59
N ASP A 46 -1.33 2.84 -4.22
CA ASP A 46 -1.39 3.53 -5.52
C ASP A 46 -0.63 4.87 -5.47
N LEU A 47 -0.74 5.60 -4.35
CA LEU A 47 -0.04 6.86 -4.15
C LEU A 47 1.47 6.68 -3.97
N LEU A 48 1.90 5.68 -3.21
CA LEU A 48 3.33 5.39 -3.04
C LEU A 48 3.95 4.94 -4.36
N GLU A 49 3.29 4.03 -5.09
CA GLU A 49 3.76 3.56 -6.39
C GLU A 49 3.93 4.73 -7.37
N TYR A 50 2.92 5.61 -7.43
CA TYR A 50 3.00 6.81 -8.26
C TYR A 50 4.13 7.75 -7.83
N ALA A 51 4.26 8.02 -6.53
CA ALA A 51 5.27 8.92 -6.00
C ALA A 51 6.70 8.42 -6.28
N LEU A 52 6.94 7.11 -6.16
CA LEU A 52 8.24 6.53 -6.46
C LEU A 52 8.58 6.63 -7.95
N LYS A 53 7.61 6.37 -8.85
CA LYS A 53 7.79 6.56 -10.31
C LYS A 53 8.07 8.02 -10.68
N HIS A 54 7.46 8.96 -9.97
CA HIS A 54 7.56 10.41 -10.23
C HIS A 54 8.48 11.15 -9.26
N ARG A 55 9.46 10.46 -8.63
CA ARG A 55 10.35 11.05 -7.62
C ARG A 55 11.06 12.31 -8.12
N LYS A 56 11.57 12.30 -9.36
CA LYS A 56 12.21 13.48 -9.98
C LYS A 56 11.25 14.67 -10.10
N ALA A 57 10.03 14.43 -10.59
CA ALA A 57 9.02 15.48 -10.72
C ALA A 57 8.62 16.06 -9.37
N ILE A 58 8.46 15.20 -8.35
CA ILE A 58 8.14 15.61 -6.97
C ILE A 58 9.24 16.49 -6.42
N ASN A 59 10.51 16.10 -6.55
CA ASN A 59 11.63 16.91 -6.06
C ASN A 59 11.66 18.29 -6.75
N LEU A 60 11.52 18.33 -8.08
CA LEU A 60 11.51 19.59 -8.84
C LEU A 60 10.35 20.51 -8.43
N VAL A 61 9.14 19.99 -8.29
CA VAL A 61 7.97 20.82 -7.93
C VAL A 61 8.08 21.33 -6.49
N THR A 62 8.70 20.57 -5.57
CA THR A 62 8.91 21.01 -4.20
C THR A 62 10.03 22.04 -4.06
N GLN A 63 11.02 22.04 -4.97
CA GLN A 63 12.14 22.98 -4.97
C GLN A 63 11.80 24.35 -5.58
N ARG A 64 10.74 24.44 -6.40
CA ARG A 64 10.26 25.73 -6.91
C ARG A 64 9.71 26.61 -5.77
N HIS A 65 10.47 27.63 -5.40
CA HIS A 65 10.14 28.55 -4.31
C HIS A 65 8.77 29.24 -4.49
N GLU A 66 8.43 29.59 -5.73
CA GLU A 66 7.18 30.28 -6.10
C GLU A 66 5.92 29.48 -5.75
N LEU A 67 6.02 28.15 -5.70
CA LEU A 67 4.87 27.27 -5.43
C LEU A 67 4.59 27.09 -3.93
N GLY A 68 5.51 27.53 -3.05
CA GLY A 68 5.35 27.39 -1.60
C GLY A 68 5.27 25.92 -1.12
N LEU A 69 5.81 24.99 -1.90
CA LEU A 69 5.74 23.54 -1.63
C LEU A 69 6.96 22.98 -0.90
N ARG A 70 7.98 23.80 -0.63
CA ARG A 70 9.24 23.37 0.02
C ARG A 70 9.05 22.65 1.35
N LYS A 71 7.99 22.98 2.09
CA LYS A 71 7.62 22.27 3.33
C LYS A 71 7.22 20.80 3.14
N PHE A 72 7.05 20.36 1.89
CA PHE A 72 6.73 18.98 1.52
C PHE A 72 7.89 18.29 0.81
N GLU A 73 9.06 18.92 0.76
CA GLU A 73 10.29 18.29 0.29
C GLU A 73 10.61 17.09 1.17
N LEU A 74 10.89 15.96 0.52
CA LEU A 74 11.14 14.68 1.18
C LEU A 74 12.65 14.46 1.25
N THR A 75 13.13 14.15 2.44
CA THR A 75 14.52 13.73 2.66
C THR A 75 14.79 12.34 2.09
N ASP A 76 16.06 12.01 1.86
CA ASP A 76 16.44 10.66 1.40
C ASP A 76 16.01 9.56 2.38
N HIS A 77 15.98 9.89 3.68
CA HIS A 77 15.47 8.98 4.70
C HIS A 77 13.96 8.71 4.52
N GLU A 78 13.16 9.74 4.28
CA GLU A 78 11.71 9.59 4.04
C GLU A 78 11.42 8.85 2.73
N TRP A 79 12.23 9.05 1.70
CA TRP A 79 12.15 8.24 0.47
C TRP A 79 12.46 6.77 0.74
N THR A 80 13.46 6.47 1.56
CA THR A 80 13.77 5.10 1.99
C THR A 80 12.59 4.46 2.74
N VAL A 81 11.94 5.22 3.63
CA VAL A 81 10.73 4.78 4.33
C VAL A 81 9.61 4.48 3.33
N ALA A 82 9.40 5.36 2.34
CA ALA A 82 8.36 5.18 1.31
C ALA A 82 8.61 3.93 0.46
N GLU A 83 9.87 3.65 0.08
CA GLU A 83 10.26 2.45 -0.67
C GLU A 83 10.02 1.17 0.14
N GLN A 84 10.41 1.17 1.41
CA GLN A 84 10.19 0.04 2.31
C GLN A 84 8.70 -0.21 2.55
N LEU A 85 7.91 0.86 2.75
CA LEU A 85 6.47 0.76 2.94
C LEU A 85 5.76 0.27 1.68
N HIS A 86 6.17 0.76 0.50
CA HIS A 86 5.65 0.30 -0.78
C HIS A 86 5.91 -1.22 -0.98
N SER A 87 7.11 -1.71 -0.64
CA SER A 87 7.45 -3.13 -0.73
C SER A 87 6.52 -4.01 0.11
N ILE A 88 6.24 -3.59 1.35
CA ILE A 88 5.35 -4.32 2.27
C ILE A 88 3.92 -4.35 1.74
N LEU A 89 3.40 -3.19 1.29
CA LEU A 89 2.03 -3.07 0.80
C LEU A 89 1.81 -3.81 -0.53
N ASN A 90 2.80 -3.79 -1.44
CA ASN A 90 2.72 -4.42 -2.76
C ASN A 90 2.34 -5.91 -2.68
N GLN A 91 2.95 -6.64 -1.74
CA GLN A 91 2.72 -8.07 -1.62
C GLN A 91 1.28 -8.40 -1.19
N ALA A 92 0.70 -7.62 -0.28
CA ALA A 92 -0.68 -7.81 0.15
C ALA A 92 -1.65 -7.47 -1.00
N THR A 93 -1.43 -6.34 -1.70
CA THR A 93 -2.31 -5.87 -2.76
C THR A 93 -2.32 -6.78 -3.99
N LEU A 94 -1.15 -7.30 -4.41
CA LEU A 94 -1.06 -8.20 -5.57
C LEU A 94 -1.79 -9.52 -5.37
N TYR A 95 -1.79 -10.07 -4.14
CA TYR A 95 -2.46 -11.33 -3.85
C TYR A 95 -3.99 -11.22 -4.03
N PHE A 96 -4.59 -10.19 -3.43
CA PHE A 96 -6.03 -9.96 -3.53
C PHE A 96 -6.49 -9.48 -4.92
N SER A 97 -5.62 -8.81 -5.67
CA SER A 97 -5.96 -8.35 -7.02
C SER A 97 -6.04 -9.49 -8.05
N ARG A 98 -5.44 -10.66 -7.77
CA ARG A 98 -5.38 -11.81 -8.70
C ARG A 98 -6.49 -12.83 -8.51
N SER A 99 -7.17 -12.80 -7.37
CA SER A 99 -8.10 -13.85 -6.97
C SER A 99 -9.53 -13.36 -7.09
N THR A 100 -10.45 -14.18 -7.59
CA THR A 100 -11.87 -14.04 -7.24
C THR A 100 -11.98 -14.42 -5.76
N PRO A 101 -12.19 -13.45 -4.85
CA PRO A 101 -12.19 -13.76 -3.42
C PRO A 101 -13.39 -14.66 -3.13
N ASN A 102 -13.12 -15.93 -2.86
CA ASN A 102 -14.09 -16.83 -2.28
C ASN A 102 -13.77 -16.99 -0.79
N LEU A 103 -14.77 -17.37 -0.01
CA LEU A 103 -14.65 -17.44 1.44
C LEU A 103 -13.50 -18.35 1.91
N ALA A 104 -13.18 -19.40 1.16
CA ALA A 104 -12.09 -20.32 1.46
C ALA A 104 -10.69 -19.76 1.15
N THR A 105 -10.56 -18.82 0.20
CA THR A 105 -9.27 -18.18 -0.12
C THR A 105 -8.80 -17.16 0.93
N VAL A 106 -9.67 -16.78 1.87
CA VAL A 106 -9.35 -15.79 2.91
C VAL A 106 -8.28 -16.31 3.86
N ILE A 107 -8.36 -17.58 4.31
CA ILE A 107 -7.37 -18.13 5.26
C ILE A 107 -5.97 -18.23 4.62
N PRO A 108 -5.81 -18.84 3.43
CA PRO A 108 -4.51 -18.84 2.73
C PRO A 108 -3.95 -17.44 2.47
N ALA A 109 -4.81 -16.45 2.18
CA ALA A 109 -4.40 -15.06 2.02
C ALA A 109 -3.83 -14.49 3.31
N MET A 110 -4.54 -14.71 4.42
CA MET A 110 -4.12 -14.25 5.75
C MET A 110 -2.82 -14.91 6.19
N ASP A 111 -2.66 -16.21 5.98
CA ASP A 111 -1.42 -16.95 6.29
C ASP A 111 -0.23 -16.42 5.48
N HIS A 112 -0.45 -16.15 4.19
CA HIS A 112 0.58 -15.55 3.33
C HIS A 112 1.02 -14.18 3.85
N ILE A 113 0.04 -13.34 4.24
CA ILE A 113 0.32 -12.01 4.80
C ILE A 113 1.05 -12.11 6.14
N ASP A 114 0.62 -13.01 7.03
CA ASP A 114 1.26 -13.21 8.33
C ASP A 114 2.73 -13.61 8.18
N HIS A 115 3.00 -14.60 7.31
CA HIS A 115 4.35 -15.06 7.02
C HIS A 115 5.24 -13.95 6.44
N LYS A 116 4.69 -13.10 5.56
CA LYS A 116 5.42 -11.96 5.00
C LYS A 116 5.70 -10.90 6.08
N LEU A 117 4.72 -10.56 6.91
CA LEU A 117 4.90 -9.60 8.00
C LEU A 117 5.94 -10.09 9.03
N GLU A 118 5.94 -11.37 9.36
CA GLU A 118 6.98 -12.02 10.16
C GLU A 118 8.36 -11.82 9.51
N THR A 119 8.49 -12.12 8.21
CA THR A 119 9.73 -11.95 7.46
C THR A 119 10.23 -10.51 7.51
N TYR A 120 9.35 -9.53 7.29
CA TYR A 120 9.69 -8.10 7.36
C TYR A 120 10.10 -7.67 8.77
N SER A 121 9.42 -8.15 9.81
CA SER A 121 9.74 -7.80 11.20
C SER A 121 11.13 -8.30 11.65
N ARG A 122 11.58 -9.44 11.10
CA ARG A 122 12.88 -10.05 11.43
C ARG A 122 14.01 -9.56 10.55
N ASN A 123 13.72 -9.06 9.36
CA ASN A 123 14.74 -8.65 8.42
C ASN A 123 15.39 -7.30 8.83
N LYS A 124 16.70 -7.36 9.12
CA LYS A 124 17.51 -6.21 9.57
C LYS A 124 17.78 -5.17 8.48
N THR A 125 17.49 -5.45 7.22
CA THR A 125 17.60 -4.46 6.13
C THR A 125 16.54 -3.36 6.25
N TYR A 126 15.42 -3.64 6.92
CA TYR A 126 14.35 -2.67 7.14
C TYR A 126 14.62 -1.80 8.36
N LEU A 127 14.13 -0.57 8.30
CA LEU A 127 14.25 0.37 9.41
C LEU A 127 13.54 -0.16 10.66
N PRO A 128 14.04 0.13 11.88
CA PRO A 128 13.42 -0.32 13.12
C PRO A 128 11.93 0.06 13.25
N SER A 129 11.56 1.26 12.76
CA SER A 129 10.18 1.73 12.71
C SER A 129 9.30 0.84 11.81
N ILE A 130 9.78 0.50 10.61
CA ILE A 130 9.10 -0.39 9.67
C ILE A 130 8.95 -1.80 10.23
N ARG A 131 10.00 -2.34 10.87
CA ARG A 131 9.96 -3.65 11.53
C ARG A 131 8.92 -3.69 12.66
N THR A 132 8.87 -2.62 13.45
CA THR A 132 7.88 -2.47 14.54
C THR A 132 6.46 -2.36 13.98
N ALA A 133 6.28 -1.58 12.91
CA ALA A 133 5.01 -1.48 12.20
C ALA A 133 4.56 -2.84 11.63
N ALA A 134 5.46 -3.61 11.02
CA ALA A 134 5.17 -4.96 10.54
C ALA A 134 4.76 -5.90 11.69
N SER A 135 5.43 -5.83 12.84
CA SER A 135 5.04 -6.60 14.04
C SER A 135 3.65 -6.23 14.55
N LEU A 136 3.30 -4.93 14.54
CA LEU A 136 1.97 -4.46 14.93
C LEU A 136 0.89 -4.88 13.93
N ALA A 137 1.18 -4.79 12.64
CA ALA A 137 0.31 -5.29 11.58
C ALA A 137 0.04 -6.79 11.76
N LYS A 138 1.10 -7.56 12.07
CA LYS A 138 0.99 -9.00 12.36
C LYS A 138 0.03 -9.28 13.52
N LYS A 139 0.19 -8.58 14.65
CA LYS A 139 -0.72 -8.72 15.80
C LYS A 139 -2.18 -8.42 15.41
N THR A 140 -2.38 -7.46 14.53
CA THR A 140 -3.71 -7.11 14.02
C THR A 140 -4.27 -8.22 13.14
N CYS A 141 -3.46 -8.78 12.21
CA CYS A 141 -3.83 -9.95 11.40
C CYS A 141 -4.21 -11.14 12.28
N ASN A 142 -3.41 -11.47 13.29
CA ASN A 142 -3.70 -12.57 14.23
C ASN A 142 -5.00 -12.38 15.00
N ARG A 143 -5.35 -11.14 15.35
CA ARG A 143 -6.64 -10.86 15.98
C ARG A 143 -7.81 -11.16 15.04
N TYR A 144 -7.71 -10.77 13.77
CA TYR A 144 -8.72 -11.12 12.78
C TYR A 144 -8.77 -12.61 12.50
N TYR A 145 -7.63 -13.29 12.47
CA TYR A 145 -7.54 -14.73 12.31
C TYR A 145 -8.33 -15.46 13.41
N ALA A 146 -8.18 -15.03 14.66
CA ALA A 146 -8.92 -15.57 15.79
C ALA A 146 -10.44 -15.36 15.70
N TYR A 147 -10.92 -14.33 14.96
CA TYR A 147 -12.35 -14.16 14.69
C TYR A 147 -12.82 -15.07 13.55
N THR A 148 -11.99 -15.24 12.51
CA THR A 148 -12.24 -16.17 11.40
C THR A 148 -12.41 -17.60 11.91
N ASP A 149 -11.52 -18.06 12.79
CA ASP A 149 -11.54 -19.42 13.36
C ASP A 149 -12.81 -19.69 14.22
N LYS A 150 -13.30 -18.66 14.91
CA LYS A 150 -14.54 -18.73 15.71
C LYS A 150 -15.82 -18.72 14.87
N SER A 151 -15.73 -18.37 13.60
CA SER A 151 -16.90 -18.23 12.73
C SER A 151 -17.25 -19.56 12.06
N GLU A 152 -18.47 -20.04 12.31
CA GLU A 152 -19.00 -21.27 11.70
C GLU A 152 -18.98 -21.19 10.17
N VAL A 153 -19.21 -20.00 9.61
CA VAL A 153 -19.23 -19.75 8.16
C VAL A 153 -17.89 -20.08 7.51
N TYR A 154 -16.78 -19.66 8.13
CA TYR A 154 -15.43 -19.98 7.63
C TYR A 154 -15.08 -21.45 7.87
N ARG A 155 -15.52 -22.04 9.00
CA ARG A 155 -15.32 -23.47 9.27
C ARG A 155 -16.06 -24.38 8.29
N ILE A 156 -17.28 -24.02 7.91
CA ILE A 156 -18.06 -24.75 6.89
C ILE A 156 -17.40 -24.61 5.52
N ALA A 157 -17.05 -23.38 5.12
CA ALA A 157 -16.40 -23.14 3.84
C ALA A 157 -15.05 -23.86 3.70
N MET A 158 -14.30 -24.03 4.79
CA MET A 158 -13.06 -24.82 4.81
C MET A 158 -13.33 -26.33 4.92
N GLY A 159 -14.36 -26.73 5.66
CA GLY A 159 -14.80 -28.12 5.77
C GLY A 159 -15.22 -28.71 4.43
N GLU A 160 -15.82 -27.90 3.55
CA GLU A 160 -16.13 -28.29 2.16
C GLU A 160 -14.88 -28.63 1.33
N TRP A 161 -13.69 -28.08 1.64
CA TRP A 161 -12.43 -28.48 1.00
C TRP A 161 -11.87 -29.82 1.51
N CYS A 162 -12.37 -30.32 2.63
CA CYS A 162 -12.09 -31.68 3.13
C CYS A 162 -13.14 -32.71 2.71
N LEU A 163 -14.11 -32.34 1.87
CA LEU A 163 -15.06 -33.29 1.27
C LEU A 163 -14.64 -33.72 -0.15
N PRO A 164 -13.58 -34.54 -0.28
CA PRO A 164 -13.61 -35.64 -1.24
C PRO A 164 -13.59 -37.00 -0.53
N CYS A 165 -14.21 -37.12 0.66
CA CYS A 165 -14.20 -38.37 1.41
C CYS A 165 -15.42 -38.62 2.33
N PHE A 166 -16.62 -38.19 1.94
CA PHE A 166 -17.84 -38.85 2.42
C PHE A 166 -18.41 -39.68 1.27
N SER A 167 -17.74 -40.82 1.02
CA SER A 167 -18.36 -41.93 0.30
C SER A 167 -19.53 -42.41 1.14
N PHE A 168 -20.72 -42.43 0.53
CA PHE A 168 -21.84 -43.25 0.96
C PHE A 168 -21.36 -44.69 1.21
N CYS A 169 -21.59 -45.17 2.43
CA CYS A 169 -21.84 -46.57 2.75
C CYS A 169 -22.98 -46.59 3.75
#